data_AF-A0A7C1IZT2-F1
#
_entry.id   AF-A0A7C1IZT2-F1
#
_cell.length_a   1.000
_cell.length_b   1.000
_cell.length_c   1.000
_cell.angle_alpha   90.00
_cell.angle_beta   90.00
_cell.angle_gamma   90.00
#
_symmetry.space_group_name_H-M   'P 1'
#
loop_
_entity.id
_entity.type
_entity.pdbx_description
1 polymer ?
#
loop_
_entity_poly.entity_id
_entity_poly.type
_entity_poly.pdbx_seq_one_letter_code
_entity_poly.pdbx_strand_id
1 'polypeptide(L)'
;MKPTHALRKEHDLLLSRIQAFEDVLDVLPRLPREDMEREVAREVEFLQREIKSHAAAEEKYLYTEVDYLCGHDRNAGVKTSATMAIDHQYIAAYIDRLTALALNINPQTLAEFQRTGWELVAILKLHFDKEERVYLALLDARFTEEEIARRIVRRMEQFEKGTSVELPSEGELLAYG
;
A
#
# COMPACT_ATOMS: atom_id res chain seq x y z
N MET A 1 23.06 1.16 -7.44
CA MET A 1 21.58 1.07 -7.38
C MET A 1 21.09 2.11 -6.39
N LYS A 2 19.83 2.54 -6.48
CA LYS A 2 19.25 3.48 -5.49
C LYS A 2 19.04 2.75 -4.15
N PRO A 3 19.28 3.40 -2.99
CA PRO A 3 19.07 2.78 -1.67
C PRO A 3 17.70 2.11 -1.47
N THR A 4 16.64 2.69 -2.05
CA THR A 4 15.26 2.18 -1.95
C THR A 4 14.86 1.25 -3.12
N HIS A 5 15.83 0.60 -3.79
CA HIS A 5 15.56 -0.33 -4.90
C HIS A 5 14.64 -1.49 -4.52
N ALA A 6 14.76 -2.04 -3.30
CA ALA A 6 13.91 -3.13 -2.84
C ALA A 6 12.42 -2.72 -2.79
N LEU A 7 12.12 -1.53 -2.24
CA LEU A 7 10.75 -0.98 -2.19
C LEU A 7 10.18 -0.76 -3.59
N ARG A 8 10.97 -0.22 -4.53
CA ARG A 8 10.51 -0.05 -5.92
C ARG A 8 10.22 -1.37 -6.61
N LYS A 9 11.04 -2.39 -6.38
CA LYS A 9 10.78 -3.71 -6.92
C LYS A 9 9.47 -4.30 -6.38
N GLU A 10 9.16 -4.06 -5.11
CA GLU A 10 7.86 -4.44 -4.54
C GLU A 10 6.72 -3.64 -5.18
N HIS A 11 6.86 -2.32 -5.35
CA HIS A 11 5.87 -1.49 -6.04
C HIS A 11 5.64 -1.95 -7.48
N ASP A 12 6.69 -2.31 -8.22
CA ASP A 12 6.57 -2.85 -9.58
C ASP A 12 5.69 -4.11 -9.62
N LEU A 13 5.80 -4.98 -8.61
CA LEU A 13 4.97 -6.17 -8.48
C LEU A 13 3.51 -5.81 -8.16
N LEU A 14 3.28 -4.89 -7.22
CA LEU A 14 1.94 -4.43 -6.85
C LEU A 14 1.26 -3.70 -8.01
N LEU A 15 1.97 -2.82 -8.71
CA LEU A 15 1.49 -2.13 -9.91
C LEU A 15 1.16 -3.11 -11.04
N SER A 16 1.95 -4.19 -11.19
CA SER A 16 1.62 -5.26 -12.15
C SER A 16 0.33 -5.99 -11.76
N ARG A 17 0.08 -6.23 -10.46
CA ARG A 17 -1.19 -6.80 -9.97
C ARG A 17 -2.36 -5.84 -10.13
N ILE A 18 -2.15 -4.53 -9.94
CA ILE A 18 -3.15 -3.48 -10.20
C ILE A 18 -3.50 -3.44 -11.69
N GLN A 19 -2.51 -3.55 -12.58
CA GLN A 19 -2.79 -3.63 -14.02
C GLN A 19 -3.62 -4.87 -14.38
N ALA A 20 -3.33 -6.02 -13.77
CA ALA A 20 -4.15 -7.21 -13.96
C ALA A 20 -5.58 -7.03 -13.41
N PHE A 21 -5.75 -6.28 -12.31
CA PHE A 21 -7.08 -5.91 -11.80
C PHE A 21 -7.85 -5.05 -12.81
N GLU A 22 -7.21 -4.08 -13.46
CA GLU A 22 -7.82 -3.29 -14.55
C GLU A 22 -8.31 -4.16 -15.70
N ASP A 23 -7.48 -5.10 -16.15
CA ASP A 23 -7.83 -6.03 -17.23
C ASP A 23 -9.07 -6.86 -16.85
N VAL A 24 -9.18 -7.26 -15.58
CA VAL A 24 -10.37 -7.93 -15.04
C VAL A 24 -11.58 -7.00 -15.06
N LEU A 25 -11.44 -5.75 -14.59
CA LEU A 25 -12.53 -4.77 -14.58
C LEU A 25 -13.13 -4.55 -15.96
N ASP A 26 -12.32 -4.58 -17.03
CA ASP A 26 -12.77 -4.41 -18.41
C ASP A 26 -13.59 -5.59 -18.94
N VAL A 27 -13.25 -6.81 -18.53
CA VAL A 27 -13.88 -8.04 -19.06
C VAL A 27 -15.03 -8.56 -18.20
N LEU A 28 -15.10 -8.17 -16.92
CA LEU A 28 -16.08 -8.65 -15.94
C LEU A 28 -17.53 -8.77 -16.49
N PRO A 29 -18.11 -7.77 -17.19
CA PRO A 29 -19.50 -7.85 -17.68
C PRO A 29 -19.74 -8.90 -18.77
N ARG A 30 -18.67 -9.40 -19.39
CA ARG A 30 -18.71 -10.36 -20.51
C ARG A 30 -18.44 -11.78 -20.06
N LEU A 31 -18.01 -11.97 -18.80
CA LEU A 31 -17.70 -13.28 -18.26
C LEU A 31 -18.98 -14.07 -17.94
N PRO A 32 -18.95 -15.41 -18.10
CA PRO A 32 -19.94 -16.28 -17.47
C PRO A 32 -20.01 -16.04 -15.96
N ARG A 33 -21.18 -16.23 -15.34
CA ARG A 33 -21.39 -15.93 -13.91
C ARG A 33 -20.36 -16.57 -12.99
N GLU A 34 -20.07 -17.86 -13.17
CA GLU A 34 -19.12 -18.60 -12.33
C GLU A 34 -17.68 -18.04 -12.47
N ASP A 35 -17.31 -17.64 -13.69
CA ASP A 35 -16.00 -17.02 -13.94
C ASP A 35 -15.92 -15.62 -13.31
N MET A 36 -16.96 -14.81 -13.51
CA MET A 36 -17.07 -13.49 -12.90
C MET A 36 -16.96 -13.54 -11.37
N GLU A 37 -17.69 -14.44 -10.72
CA GLU A 37 -17.65 -14.63 -9.26
C GLU A 37 -16.24 -15.01 -8.77
N ARG A 38 -15.57 -15.91 -9.49
CA ARG A 38 -14.19 -16.32 -9.17
C ARG A 38 -13.21 -15.17 -9.34
N GLU A 39 -13.30 -14.41 -10.43
CA GLU A 39 -12.43 -13.26 -10.67
C GLU A 39 -12.63 -12.18 -9.60
N VAL A 40 -13.88 -11.84 -9.28
CA VAL A 40 -14.21 -10.88 -8.21
C VAL A 40 -13.63 -11.32 -6.87
N ALA A 41 -13.81 -12.60 -6.50
CA ALA A 41 -13.28 -13.13 -5.24
C ALA A 41 -11.75 -13.05 -5.18
N ARG A 42 -11.05 -13.41 -6.26
CA ARG A 42 -9.58 -13.32 -6.34
C ARG A 42 -9.09 -11.88 -6.17
N GLU A 43 -9.72 -10.94 -6.86
CA GLU A 43 -9.28 -9.54 -6.82
C GLU A 43 -9.58 -8.89 -5.46
N VAL A 44 -10.71 -9.22 -4.82
CA VAL A 44 -10.96 -8.79 -3.44
C VAL A 44 -9.93 -9.38 -2.46
N GLU A 45 -9.54 -10.64 -2.62
CA GLU A 45 -8.50 -11.24 -1.77
C GLU A 45 -7.16 -10.51 -1.92
N PHE A 46 -6.73 -10.24 -3.15
CA PHE A 46 -5.53 -9.44 -3.44
C PHE A 46 -5.58 -8.07 -2.75
N LEU A 47 -6.67 -7.31 -2.94
CA LEU A 47 -6.82 -5.99 -2.35
C LEU A 47 -6.81 -6.02 -0.82
N GLN A 48 -7.47 -7.01 -0.21
CA GLN A 48 -7.52 -7.14 1.24
C GLN A 48 -6.21 -7.59 1.86
N ARG A 49 -5.50 -8.52 1.23
CA ARG A 49 -4.34 -9.17 1.83
C ARG A 49 -3.04 -8.48 1.50
N GLU A 50 -2.91 -7.96 0.29
CA GLU A 50 -1.67 -7.37 -0.19
C GLU A 50 -1.72 -5.85 -0.02
N ILE A 51 -2.67 -5.17 -0.68
CA ILE A 51 -2.72 -3.69 -0.67
C ILE A 51 -2.96 -3.13 0.75
N LYS A 52 -3.93 -3.64 1.51
CA LYS A 52 -4.15 -3.15 2.88
C LYS A 52 -2.98 -3.43 3.81
N SER A 53 -2.33 -4.58 3.67
CA SER A 53 -1.19 -4.97 4.48
C SER A 53 0.01 -4.06 4.22
N HIS A 54 0.28 -3.81 2.94
CA HIS A 54 1.34 -2.91 2.48
C HIS A 54 1.14 -1.48 2.98
N ALA A 55 -0.06 -0.91 2.79
CA ALA A 55 -0.42 0.43 3.28
C ALA A 55 -0.21 0.59 4.80
N ALA A 56 -0.60 -0.44 5.57
CA ALA A 56 -0.40 -0.44 7.02
C ALA A 56 1.10 -0.55 7.40
N ALA A 57 1.89 -1.30 6.63
CA ALA A 57 3.32 -1.41 6.82
C ALA A 57 4.04 -0.08 6.51
N GLU A 58 3.66 0.61 5.43
CA GLU A 58 4.15 1.93 5.07
C GLU A 58 3.91 2.93 6.21
N GLU A 59 2.67 3.05 6.71
CA GLU A 59 2.31 3.98 7.79
C GLU A 59 3.16 3.75 9.04
N LYS A 60 3.45 2.49 9.34
CA LYS A 60 4.17 2.12 10.56
C LYS A 60 5.67 2.37 10.43
N TYR A 61 6.26 2.07 9.28
CA TYR A 61 7.73 2.03 9.13
C TYR A 61 8.27 3.04 8.14
N LEU A 62 7.68 3.17 6.96
CA LEU A 62 8.14 4.12 5.94
C LEU A 62 7.83 5.56 6.35
N TYR A 63 6.58 5.86 6.69
CA TYR A 63 6.14 7.23 6.97
C TYR A 63 6.80 7.79 8.23
N THR A 64 7.09 6.93 9.20
CA THR A 64 7.87 7.28 10.39
C THR A 64 9.24 7.85 10.02
N GLU A 65 9.96 7.22 9.09
CA GLU A 65 11.30 7.70 8.68
C GLU A 65 11.19 8.95 7.79
N VAL A 66 10.15 9.06 6.95
CA VAL A 66 9.89 10.26 6.14
C VAL A 66 9.61 11.47 7.04
N ASP A 67 8.71 11.33 8.02
CA ASP A 67 8.39 12.40 8.96
C ASP A 67 9.62 12.82 9.78
N TYR A 68 10.43 11.86 10.22
CA TYR A 68 11.69 12.12 10.92
C TYR A 68 12.65 12.97 10.06
N LEU A 69 12.87 12.60 8.79
CA LEU A 69 13.72 13.36 7.87
C LEU A 69 13.18 14.76 7.57
N CYS A 70 11.86 14.95 7.61
CA CYS A 70 11.20 16.23 7.46
C CYS A 70 11.17 17.06 8.76
N GLY A 71 11.92 16.64 9.79
CA GLY A 71 12.05 17.39 11.04
C GLY A 71 10.80 17.39 11.92
N HIS A 72 9.86 16.47 11.69
CA HIS A 72 8.73 16.28 12.59
C HIS A 72 9.17 15.45 13.80
N ASP A 73 9.43 16.14 14.92
CA ASP A 73 9.49 15.51 16.24
C ASP A 73 8.07 15.27 16.80
N ARG A 74 7.98 14.63 17.97
CA ARG A 74 6.70 14.30 18.63
C ARG A 74 5.82 15.51 18.98
N ASN A 75 6.34 16.74 18.91
CA ASN A 75 5.67 18.00 19.27
C ASN A 75 5.42 18.92 18.05
N ALA A 76 5.87 18.54 16.85
CA ALA A 76 5.57 19.27 15.63
C ALA A 76 4.09 19.12 15.22
N GLY A 77 3.59 20.06 14.40
CA GLY A 77 2.20 20.11 13.94
C GLY A 77 1.77 18.92 13.06
N VAL A 78 1.04 19.19 11.96
CA VAL A 78 0.56 18.11 11.09
C VAL A 78 1.74 17.44 10.38
N LYS A 79 1.93 16.14 10.62
CA LYS A 79 2.95 15.29 9.96
C LYS A 79 2.94 15.42 8.45
N THR A 80 4.12 15.33 7.82
CA THR A 80 4.25 15.41 6.35
C THR A 80 3.51 14.24 5.69
N SER A 81 3.55 13.06 6.33
CA SER A 81 2.83 11.85 5.93
C SER A 81 1.31 11.92 6.03
N ALA A 82 0.73 12.94 6.67
CA ALA A 82 -0.71 13.00 6.92
C ALA A 82 -1.55 12.99 5.64
N THR A 83 -1.04 13.57 4.54
CA THR A 83 -1.75 13.55 3.25
C THR A 83 -1.79 12.13 2.64
N MET A 84 -0.73 11.34 2.78
CA MET A 84 -0.69 9.95 2.32
C MET A 84 -1.56 9.04 3.19
N ALA A 85 -1.61 9.29 4.51
CA ALA A 85 -2.52 8.57 5.40
C ALA A 85 -4.01 8.81 5.06
N ILE A 86 -4.36 9.98 4.51
CA ILE A 86 -5.71 10.23 4.00
C ILE A 86 -5.97 9.37 2.76
N ASP A 87 -5.05 9.28 1.81
CA ASP A 87 -5.19 8.39 0.65
C ASP A 87 -5.42 6.94 1.09
N HIS A 88 -4.67 6.45 2.08
CA HIS A 88 -4.88 5.12 2.66
C HIS A 88 -6.28 4.92 3.25
N GLN A 89 -6.85 5.92 3.90
CA GLN A 89 -8.22 5.84 4.41
C GLN A 89 -9.24 5.68 3.27
N TYR A 90 -9.08 6.42 2.17
CA TYR A 90 -9.94 6.28 0.99
C TYR A 90 -9.73 4.94 0.29
N ILE A 91 -8.48 4.51 0.10
CA ILE A 91 -8.12 3.19 -0.44
C ILE A 91 -8.79 2.08 0.39
N ALA A 92 -8.65 2.12 1.72
CA ALA A 92 -9.26 1.14 2.61
C ALA A 92 -10.79 1.12 2.47
N ALA A 93 -11.43 2.29 2.44
CA ALA A 93 -12.88 2.41 2.29
C ALA A 93 -13.37 1.87 0.94
N TYR A 94 -12.62 2.10 -0.15
CA TYR A 94 -12.95 1.52 -1.46
C TYR A 94 -12.81 0.00 -1.46
N ILE A 95 -11.75 -0.54 -0.85
CA ILE A 95 -11.57 -2.00 -0.73
C ILE A 95 -12.70 -2.63 0.10
N ASP A 96 -13.13 -1.98 1.19
CA ASP A 96 -14.26 -2.46 2.00
C ASP A 96 -15.58 -2.43 1.21
N ARG A 97 -15.79 -1.40 0.39
CA ARG A 97 -16.95 -1.34 -0.51
C ARG A 97 -16.92 -2.44 -1.56
N LEU A 98 -15.79 -2.67 -2.22
CA LEU A 98 -15.63 -3.75 -3.20
C LEU A 98 -15.88 -5.12 -2.57
N THR A 99 -15.37 -5.32 -1.36
CA THR A 99 -15.62 -6.53 -0.57
C THR A 99 -17.12 -6.73 -0.34
N ALA A 100 -17.83 -5.69 0.09
CA ALA A 100 -19.26 -5.79 0.35
C ALA A 100 -20.06 -6.09 -0.93
N LEU A 101 -19.70 -5.46 -2.05
CA LEU A 101 -20.32 -5.70 -3.36
C LEU A 101 -20.09 -7.13 -3.87
N ALA A 102 -18.91 -7.70 -3.60
CA ALA A 102 -18.55 -9.05 -3.99
C ALA A 102 -19.39 -10.14 -3.31
N LEU A 103 -19.96 -9.89 -2.12
CA LEU A 103 -20.78 -10.86 -1.39
C LEU A 103 -22.07 -11.25 -2.15
N ASN A 104 -22.58 -10.36 -2.99
CA ASN A 104 -23.78 -10.62 -3.79
C ASN A 104 -23.70 -9.91 -5.14
N ILE A 105 -22.98 -10.53 -6.06
CA ILE A 105 -22.79 -9.99 -7.40
C ILE A 105 -24.03 -10.24 -8.27
N ASN A 106 -24.57 -9.14 -8.81
CA ASN A 106 -25.71 -9.06 -9.71
C ASN A 106 -25.49 -7.89 -10.69
N PRO A 107 -26.33 -7.67 -11.71
CA PRO A 107 -26.06 -6.63 -12.71
C PRO A 107 -25.88 -5.21 -12.14
N GLN A 108 -26.58 -4.86 -11.05
CA GLN A 108 -26.44 -3.54 -10.42
C GLN A 108 -25.17 -3.45 -9.59
N THR A 109 -24.90 -4.43 -8.73
CA THR A 109 -23.70 -4.45 -7.88
C THR A 109 -22.44 -4.65 -8.70
N LEU A 110 -22.51 -5.31 -9.86
CA LEU A 110 -21.41 -5.44 -10.81
C LEU A 110 -21.02 -4.10 -11.42
N ALA A 111 -22.00 -3.32 -11.89
CA ALA A 111 -21.73 -1.99 -12.44
C ALA A 111 -21.13 -1.05 -11.38
N GLU A 112 -21.56 -1.19 -10.13
CA GLU A 112 -20.99 -0.46 -9.00
C GLU A 112 -19.57 -0.95 -8.67
N PHE A 113 -19.34 -2.26 -8.64
CA PHE A 113 -18.03 -2.86 -8.42
C PHE A 113 -17.02 -2.36 -9.45
N GLN A 114 -17.40 -2.32 -10.73
CA GLN A 114 -16.54 -1.79 -11.78
C GLN A 114 -16.19 -0.32 -11.56
N ARG A 115 -17.19 0.51 -11.26
CA ARG A 115 -16.97 1.95 -11.02
C ARG A 115 -16.04 2.18 -9.83
N THR A 116 -16.33 1.53 -8.70
CA THR A 116 -15.51 1.61 -7.49
C THR A 116 -14.11 1.05 -7.74
N GLY A 117 -13.97 0.00 -8.55
CA GLY A 117 -12.69 -0.56 -8.95
C GLY A 117 -11.83 0.45 -9.71
N TRP A 118 -12.40 1.15 -10.69
CA TRP A 118 -11.68 2.19 -11.43
C TRP A 118 -11.31 3.41 -10.58
N GLU A 119 -12.20 3.82 -9.66
CA GLU A 119 -11.91 4.87 -8.67
C GLU A 119 -10.72 4.47 -7.79
N LEU A 120 -10.68 3.21 -7.32
CA LEU A 120 -9.57 2.66 -6.54
C LEU A 120 -8.26 2.59 -7.35
N VAL A 121 -8.31 2.13 -8.60
CA VAL A 121 -7.12 2.09 -9.47
C VAL A 121 -6.50 3.48 -9.64
N ALA A 122 -7.34 4.50 -9.88
CA ALA A 122 -6.86 5.86 -10.06
C ALA A 122 -6.13 6.39 -8.83
N ILE A 123 -6.67 6.18 -7.63
CA ILE A 123 -6.02 6.61 -6.39
C ILE A 123 -4.76 5.79 -6.07
N LEU A 124 -4.75 4.47 -6.33
CA LEU A 124 -3.56 3.65 -6.13
C LEU A 124 -2.40 4.08 -7.02
N LYS A 125 -2.65 4.32 -8.32
CA LYS A 125 -1.60 4.81 -9.23
C LYS A 125 -1.05 6.17 -8.81
N LEU A 126 -1.92 7.08 -8.37
CA LEU A 126 -1.49 8.38 -7.84
C LEU A 126 -0.68 8.21 -6.55
N HIS A 127 -1.10 7.33 -5.65
CA HIS A 127 -0.43 7.04 -4.38
C HIS A 127 1.01 6.55 -4.61
N PHE A 128 1.18 5.51 -5.42
CA PHE A 128 2.50 4.98 -5.75
C PHE A 128 3.39 6.02 -6.44
N ASP A 129 2.85 6.83 -7.36
CA ASP A 129 3.61 7.89 -8.03
C ASP A 129 4.12 8.95 -7.03
N LYS A 130 3.28 9.36 -6.06
CA LYS A 130 3.70 10.26 -4.98
C LYS A 130 4.81 9.63 -4.14
N GLU A 131 4.65 8.38 -3.73
CA GLU A 131 5.64 7.72 -2.90
C GLU A 131 6.99 7.58 -3.62
N GLU A 132 6.98 7.12 -4.87
CA GLU A 132 8.20 6.89 -5.64
C GLU A 132 8.98 8.17 -5.95
N ARG A 133 8.25 9.24 -6.29
CA ARG A 133 8.85 10.51 -6.74
C ARG A 133 9.19 11.43 -5.59
N VAL A 134 8.52 11.30 -4.45
CA VAL A 134 8.70 12.18 -3.30
C VAL A 134 9.40 11.45 -2.16
N TYR A 135 8.78 10.40 -1.60
CA TYR A 135 9.29 9.76 -0.39
C TYR A 135 10.52 8.91 -0.65
N LEU A 136 10.46 8.00 -1.62
CA LEU A 136 11.60 7.15 -1.92
C LEU A 136 12.78 7.97 -2.46
N ALA A 137 12.51 9.06 -3.21
CA ALA A 137 13.55 9.99 -3.65
C ALA A 137 14.22 10.74 -2.49
N LEU A 138 13.44 11.15 -1.48
CA LEU A 138 13.97 11.75 -0.25
C LEU A 138 14.86 10.74 0.52
N LEU A 139 14.39 9.51 0.67
CA LEU A 139 15.11 8.44 1.35
C LEU A 139 16.42 8.08 0.63
N ASP A 140 16.39 7.98 -0.70
CA ASP A 140 17.58 7.75 -1.54
C ASP A 140 18.66 8.81 -1.34
N ALA A 141 18.27 10.05 -1.03
CA ALA A 141 19.19 11.16 -0.83
C ALA A 141 19.77 11.20 0.59
N ARG A 142 19.20 10.46 1.55
CA ARG A 142 19.51 10.59 2.99
C ARG A 142 20.06 9.33 3.64
N PHE A 143 19.77 8.16 3.10
CA PHE A 143 20.17 6.89 3.68
C PHE A 143 20.94 6.02 2.70
N THR A 144 21.76 5.14 3.25
CA THR A 144 22.37 4.03 2.53
C THR A 144 21.37 2.88 2.33
N GLU A 145 21.66 1.97 1.39
CA GLU A 145 20.83 0.78 1.15
C GLU A 145 20.65 -0.08 2.39
N GLU A 146 21.71 -0.31 3.18
CA GLU A 146 21.61 -1.11 4.41
C GLU A 146 20.78 -0.41 5.50
N GLU A 147 20.83 0.92 5.58
CA GLU A 147 19.96 1.66 6.49
C GLU A 147 18.49 1.54 6.10
N ILE A 148 18.17 1.67 4.80
CA ILE A 148 16.82 1.44 4.28
C ILE A 148 16.36 0.00 4.56
N ALA A 149 17.23 -0.98 4.29
CA ALA A 149 16.93 -2.38 4.51
C ALA A 149 16.55 -2.66 5.97
N ARG A 150 17.37 -2.15 6.91
CA ARG A 150 17.18 -2.36 8.36
C ARG A 150 16.02 -1.55 8.94
N ARG A 151 15.85 -0.29 8.54
CA ARG A 151 14.85 0.62 9.12
C ARG A 151 13.44 0.37 8.59
N ILE A 152 13.34 -0.01 7.32
CA ILE A 152 12.08 -0.02 6.57
C ILE A 152 11.80 -1.41 5.99
N VAL A 153 12.57 -1.85 4.99
CA VAL A 153 12.23 -3.03 4.15
C VAL A 153 12.03 -4.29 4.99
N ARG A 154 13.00 -4.68 5.82
CA ARG A 154 12.90 -5.91 6.62
C ARG A 154 11.73 -5.85 7.62
N ARG A 155 11.36 -4.66 8.09
CA ARG A 155 10.25 -4.49 9.05
C ARG A 155 8.89 -4.52 8.36
N MET A 156 8.78 -3.92 7.19
CA MET A 156 7.58 -4.02 6.35
C MET A 156 7.35 -5.47 5.94
N GLU A 157 8.36 -6.16 5.39
CA GLU A 157 8.24 -7.56 5.00
C GLU A 157 7.82 -8.47 6.16
N GLN A 158 8.34 -8.25 7.36
CA GLN A 158 7.94 -9.01 8.55
C GLN A 158 6.49 -8.74 8.94
N PHE A 159 6.09 -7.46 8.91
CA PHE A 159 4.73 -7.04 9.22
C PHE A 159 3.72 -7.64 8.23
N GLU A 160 4.03 -7.58 6.93
CA GLU A 160 3.16 -8.08 5.87
C GLU A 160 3.01 -9.60 5.91
N LYS A 161 4.08 -10.32 6.29
CA LYS A 161 4.05 -11.78 6.51
C LYS A 161 3.37 -12.17 7.83
N GLY A 162 2.91 -11.22 8.63
CA GLY A 162 2.31 -11.46 9.95
C GLY A 162 3.29 -12.04 10.97
N THR A 163 4.60 -11.84 10.77
CA THR A 163 5.65 -12.29 11.70
C THR A 163 5.87 -11.20 12.75
N SER A 164 5.78 -11.55 14.03
CA SER A 164 5.95 -10.60 15.14
C SER A 164 7.31 -9.90 15.06
N VAL A 165 7.28 -8.56 15.06
CA VAL A 165 8.48 -7.72 15.05
C VAL A 165 9.09 -7.75 16.45
N GLU A 166 10.28 -8.34 16.60
CA GLU A 166 11.12 -8.08 17.77
C GLU A 166 11.43 -6.57 17.79
N LEU A 167 10.90 -5.88 18.80
CA LEU A 167 11.30 -4.50 19.06
C LEU A 167 12.81 -4.49 19.32
N PRO A 168 13.55 -3.48 18.82
CA PRO A 168 14.94 -3.30 19.18
C PRO A 168 15.06 -3.23 20.71
N SER A 169 16.02 -3.96 21.28
CA SER A 169 16.25 -3.96 22.73
C SER A 169 16.48 -2.53 23.24
N GLU A 170 16.16 -2.25 24.51
CA GLU A 170 16.28 -0.91 25.11
C GLU A 170 17.66 -0.25 24.91
N GLY A 171 18.71 -1.04 24.65
CA GLY A 171 20.05 -0.53 24.32
C GLY A 171 20.19 0.18 22.97
N GLU A 172 19.32 -0.07 22.00
CA GLU A 172 19.35 0.58 20.67
C GLU A 172 18.53 1.89 20.63
N LEU A 173 17.59 2.08 21.56
CA LEU A 173 16.81 3.32 21.70
C LEU A 173 17.64 4.48 22.28
N LEU A 174 18.72 4.17 22.99
CA LEU A 174 19.65 5.17 23.56
C LEU A 174 20.63 5.75 22.55
N ALA A 175 20.67 5.24 21.30
CA ALA A 175 21.51 5.81 20.24
C ALA A 175 20.89 7.05 19.56
N TYR A 176 19.70 7.48 19.98
CA TYR A 176 19.01 8.69 19.51
C TYR A 176 18.66 9.68 20.64
N GLY A 177 19.37 9.58 21.77
CA GLY A 177 19.35 10.58 22.85
C GLY A 177 20.51 11.55 22.76
#